data_AF-A0A087S4B8-F1
#
_entry.id   AF-A0A087S4B8-F1
#
_cell.length_a   1.000
_cell.length_b   1.000
_cell.length_c   1.000
_cell.angle_alpha   90.00
_cell.angle_beta   90.00
_cell.angle_gamma   90.00
#
_symmetry.space_group_name_H-M   'P 1'
#
loop_
_entity.id
_entity.type
_entity.pdbx_description
1 polymer ?
#
loop_
_entity_poly.entity_id
_entity_poly.type
_entity_poly.pdbx_seq_one_letter_code
_entity_poly.pdbx_strand_id
1 'polypeptide(L)'
;KINFVTSFMKIGCMKYFPEPGTMILFFLIDFFRYFVGLGDTQEEAFEAYLKKVSGVAGAVTVADEDYVELDRDDRIEIIKKVFEENEITVSEPTSIQIPLSFNEGELFFFTENDREETIEFLSQFIDDFVKPRSDRVFMWQEENNLNIGTIYVKDGISEIHYVSIEVGT
;
A
#
# COMPACT_ATOMS: atom_id res chain seq x y z
N LYS A 1 -15.30 -17.75 -27.51
CA LYS A 1 -15.74 -16.45 -28.08
C LYS A 1 -16.28 -15.62 -26.94
N ILE A 2 -15.57 -14.57 -26.55
CA ILE A 2 -15.99 -13.67 -25.47
C ILE A 2 -16.79 -12.55 -26.11
N ASN A 3 -18.04 -12.34 -25.67
CA ASN A 3 -18.89 -11.25 -26.13
C ASN A 3 -18.87 -10.14 -25.09
N PHE A 4 -18.45 -8.95 -25.50
CA PHE A 4 -18.52 -7.73 -24.68
C PHE A 4 -19.86 -7.04 -24.93
N VAL A 5 -20.54 -6.65 -23.86
CA VAL A 5 -21.61 -5.65 -23.92
C VAL A 5 -21.04 -4.40 -23.25
N THR A 6 -20.90 -3.28 -23.95
CA THR A 6 -20.41 -1.99 -23.40
C THR A 6 -21.57 -1.02 -23.12
N SER A 7 -21.47 -0.21 -22.07
CA SER A 7 -22.30 0.94 -21.72
C SER A 7 -21.53 1.72 -20.65
N PHE A 8 -21.71 3.04 -20.60
CA PHE A 8 -20.78 4.06 -20.11
C PHE A 8 -20.51 4.15 -18.59
N MET A 9 -20.82 3.09 -17.84
CA MET A 9 -20.33 2.87 -16.48
C MET A 9 -20.43 1.35 -16.26
N LYS A 10 -19.38 0.61 -16.62
CA LYS A 10 -19.41 -0.86 -16.58
C LYS A 10 -18.27 -1.41 -15.76
N ILE A 11 -18.60 -1.73 -14.51
CA ILE A 11 -17.92 -2.80 -13.79
C ILE A 11 -18.08 -4.06 -14.65
N GLY A 12 -17.02 -4.43 -15.36
CA GLY A 12 -16.97 -5.66 -16.16
C GLY A 12 -16.60 -6.82 -15.26
N CYS A 13 -17.42 -7.86 -15.18
CA CYS A 13 -17.12 -9.05 -14.40
C CYS A 13 -16.74 -10.21 -15.35
N MET A 14 -15.54 -10.76 -15.19
CA MET A 14 -15.06 -11.91 -15.97
C MET A 14 -14.83 -13.09 -15.02
N LYS A 15 -15.58 -14.18 -15.27
CA LYS A 15 -15.44 -15.45 -14.54
C LYS A 15 -14.41 -16.35 -15.23
N TYR A 16 -13.42 -16.81 -14.48
CA TYR A 16 -12.39 -17.74 -14.94
C TYR A 16 -12.40 -18.99 -14.06
N PHE A 17 -12.31 -20.16 -14.69
CA PHE A 17 -12.35 -21.46 -14.01
C PHE A 17 -11.07 -22.23 -14.35
N PRO A 18 -10.01 -22.14 -13.54
CA PRO A 18 -8.76 -22.84 -13.81
C PRO A 18 -8.90 -24.35 -13.63
N GLU A 19 -9.66 -24.81 -12.63
CA GLU A 19 -9.87 -26.22 -12.30
C GLU A 19 -11.30 -26.47 -11.76
N PRO A 20 -11.81 -27.72 -11.77
CA PRO A 20 -13.12 -28.04 -11.23
C PRO A 20 -13.21 -27.70 -9.74
N GLY A 21 -14.11 -26.77 -9.40
CA GLY A 21 -14.31 -26.30 -8.02
C GLY A 21 -13.65 -24.95 -7.70
N THR A 22 -12.84 -24.39 -8.61
CA THR A 22 -12.19 -23.09 -8.40
C THR A 22 -12.79 -22.04 -9.34
N MET A 23 -13.29 -20.92 -8.77
CA MET A 23 -13.80 -19.78 -9.52
C MET A 23 -12.98 -18.53 -9.20
N ILE A 24 -12.48 -17.85 -10.23
CA ILE A 24 -11.81 -16.55 -10.12
C ILE A 24 -12.68 -15.49 -10.78
N LEU A 25 -12.96 -14.41 -10.05
CA LEU A 25 -13.75 -13.27 -10.53
C LEU A 25 -12.84 -12.05 -10.70
N PHE A 26 -12.73 -11.58 -11.94
CA PHE A 26 -12.04 -10.31 -12.24
C PHE A 26 -13.09 -9.21 -12.40
N PHE A 27 -12.96 -8.16 -11.60
CA PHE A 27 -13.79 -6.97 -11.68
C PHE A 27 -12.97 -5.82 -12.28
N LEU A 28 -13.43 -5.33 -13.43
CA LEU A 28 -12.79 -4.27 -14.20
C LEU A 28 -13.55 -2.97 -13.95
N ILE A 29 -12.93 -2.03 -13.22
CA ILE A 29 -13.55 -0.75 -12.84
C ILE A 29 -13.13 0.34 -13.83
N ASP A 30 -11.86 0.34 -14.26
CA ASP A 30 -11.31 1.23 -15.30
C ASP A 30 -10.06 0.61 -15.96
N PHE A 31 -9.64 1.12 -17.13
CA PHE A 31 -8.58 0.55 -17.99
C PHE A 31 -7.20 0.34 -17.32
N PHE A 32 -6.95 0.94 -16.15
CA PHE A 32 -5.67 0.88 -15.43
C PHE A 32 -5.73 0.18 -14.05
N ARG A 33 -6.89 -0.30 -13.59
CA ARG A 33 -7.02 -0.93 -12.26
C ARG A 33 -7.87 -2.20 -12.31
N TYR A 34 -7.33 -3.30 -11.79
CA TYR A 34 -8.06 -4.55 -11.59
C TYR A 34 -7.92 -4.98 -10.14
N PHE A 35 -9.05 -5.23 -9.48
CA PHE A 35 -9.08 -5.81 -8.15
C PHE A 35 -9.57 -7.24 -8.27
N VAL A 36 -8.83 -8.15 -7.66
CA VAL A 36 -9.16 -9.58 -7.61
C VAL A 36 -9.67 -9.86 -6.20
N GLY A 37 -10.91 -10.33 -6.11
CA GLY A 37 -11.43 -10.98 -4.92
C GLY A 37 -11.38 -12.49 -5.12
N LEU A 38 -10.87 -13.21 -4.12
CA LEU A 38 -10.76 -14.67 -4.12
C LEU A 38 -11.73 -15.22 -3.08
N GLY A 39 -12.40 -16.33 -3.43
CA GLY A 39 -13.34 -17.02 -2.55
C GLY A 39 -13.74 -18.36 -3.14
N ASP A 40 -14.16 -19.30 -2.31
CA ASP A 40 -14.63 -20.61 -2.73
C ASP A 40 -16.04 -20.50 -3.34
N THR A 41 -16.76 -19.43 -3.00
CA THR A 41 -18.06 -19.05 -3.57
C THR A 41 -18.02 -17.69 -4.27
N GLN A 42 -19.04 -17.42 -5.11
CA GLN A 42 -19.15 -16.14 -5.82
C GLN A 42 -19.39 -14.97 -4.86
N GLU A 43 -20.19 -15.20 -3.82
CA GLU A 43 -20.44 -14.24 -2.75
C GLU A 43 -19.17 -13.89 -1.99
N GLU A 44 -18.36 -14.88 -1.59
CA GLU A 44 -17.07 -14.65 -0.90
C GLU A 44 -16.08 -13.87 -1.76
N ALA A 45 -15.93 -14.24 -3.03
CA ALA A 45 -15.05 -13.52 -3.95
C ALA A 45 -15.53 -12.07 -4.21
N PHE A 46 -16.84 -11.84 -4.15
CA PHE A 46 -17.40 -10.49 -4.27
C PHE A 46 -17.21 -9.67 -2.99
N GLU A 47 -17.38 -10.27 -1.82
CA GLU A 47 -17.10 -9.63 -0.52
C GLU A 47 -15.61 -9.29 -0.37
N ALA A 48 -14.71 -10.20 -0.73
CA ALA A 48 -13.26 -9.97 -0.74
C ALA A 48 -12.88 -8.83 -1.70
N TYR A 49 -13.54 -8.77 -2.86
CA TYR A 49 -13.40 -7.63 -3.77
C TYR A 49 -13.91 -6.35 -3.13
N LEU A 50 -15.13 -6.32 -2.58
CA LEU A 50 -15.73 -5.14 -1.95
C LEU A 50 -14.87 -4.61 -0.82
N LYS A 51 -14.31 -5.48 0.03
CA LYS A 51 -13.37 -5.12 1.10
C LYS A 51 -12.11 -4.44 0.57
N LYS A 52 -11.64 -4.84 -0.62
CA LYS A 52 -10.46 -4.26 -1.27
C LYS A 52 -10.76 -2.93 -1.98
N VAL A 53 -11.95 -2.75 -2.54
CA VAL A 53 -12.34 -1.50 -3.21
C VAL A 53 -12.97 -0.47 -2.28
N SER A 54 -13.50 -0.87 -1.12
CA SER A 54 -14.04 0.05 -0.12
C SER A 54 -12.98 0.96 0.50
N GLY A 55 -11.70 0.58 0.42
CA GLY A 55 -10.57 1.46 0.77
C GLY A 55 -10.14 2.42 -0.35
N VAL A 56 -10.66 2.27 -1.59
CA VAL A 56 -10.19 3.03 -2.77
C VAL A 56 -11.25 4.01 -3.32
N ALA A 57 -12.47 4.03 -2.78
CA ALA A 57 -13.46 5.04 -3.11
C ALA A 57 -14.32 5.35 -1.89
N GLY A 58 -14.39 6.65 -1.52
CA GLY A 58 -15.22 7.11 -0.42
C GLY A 58 -16.68 6.63 -0.53
N ALA A 59 -17.22 6.23 0.64
CA ALA A 59 -18.54 5.66 0.91
C ALA A 59 -18.68 4.17 0.53
N VAL A 60 -18.89 3.23 1.46
CA VAL A 60 -20.03 3.12 2.40
C VAL A 60 -19.61 2.20 3.56
N THR A 61 -19.96 2.58 4.78
CA THR A 61 -19.79 1.80 6.01
C THR A 61 -20.55 0.47 5.94
N VAL A 62 -19.84 -0.65 5.94
CA VAL A 62 -20.35 -1.94 6.44
C VAL A 62 -19.48 -2.27 7.64
N ALA A 63 -20.04 -2.08 8.83
CA ALA A 63 -19.37 -2.37 10.09
C ALA A 63 -19.16 -3.89 10.19
N ASP A 64 -17.95 -4.33 9.85
CA ASP A 64 -17.38 -5.60 10.28
C ASP A 64 -16.91 -5.37 11.73
N GLU A 65 -17.30 -6.24 12.67
CA GLU A 65 -17.05 -6.02 14.11
C GLU A 65 -15.53 -5.99 14.45
N ASP A 66 -14.69 -6.49 13.54
CA ASP A 66 -13.23 -6.49 13.61
C ASP A 66 -12.55 -5.44 12.70
N TYR A 67 -13.31 -4.60 12.00
CA TYR A 67 -12.78 -3.51 11.16
C TYR A 67 -12.67 -2.22 11.97
N VAL A 68 -11.50 -2.02 12.57
CA VAL A 68 -11.11 -0.71 13.08
C VAL A 68 -10.39 0.02 11.96
N GLU A 69 -11.12 0.92 11.30
CA GLU A 69 -10.52 1.90 10.39
C GLU A 69 -9.61 2.81 11.21
N LEU A 70 -8.31 2.78 10.90
CA LEU A 70 -7.40 3.79 11.43
C LEU A 70 -7.65 5.08 10.67
N ASP A 71 -7.55 6.22 11.35
CA ASP A 71 -7.50 7.48 10.61
C ASP A 71 -6.11 7.64 9.96
N ARG A 72 -6.00 8.56 9.01
CA ARG A 72 -4.75 8.78 8.27
C ARG A 72 -3.62 9.25 9.19
N ASP A 73 -3.93 10.06 10.18
CA ASP A 73 -2.92 10.63 11.08
C ASP A 73 -2.42 9.57 12.06
N ASP A 74 -3.30 8.71 12.56
CA ASP A 74 -2.99 7.51 13.35
C ASP A 74 -2.04 6.58 12.59
N ARG A 75 -2.33 6.35 11.29
CA ARG A 75 -1.44 5.54 10.44
C ARG A 75 -0.05 6.12 10.34
N ILE A 76 0.06 7.43 10.12
CA ILE A 76 1.34 8.14 10.05
C ILE A 76 2.06 8.07 11.41
N GLU A 77 1.33 8.20 12.52
CA GLU A 77 1.92 8.11 13.87
C GLU A 77 2.48 6.71 14.15
N ILE A 78 1.77 5.65 13.75
CA ILE A 78 2.25 4.26 13.88
C ILE A 78 3.55 4.08 13.09
N ILE A 79 3.60 4.56 11.84
CA ILE A 79 4.81 4.49 11.01
C ILE A 79 5.97 5.25 11.67
N LYS A 80 5.72 6.46 12.18
CA LYS A 80 6.74 7.26 12.88
C LYS A 80 7.30 6.55 14.11
N LYS A 81 6.43 5.92 14.91
CA LYS A 81 6.82 5.19 16.12
C LYS A 81 7.83 4.08 15.84
N VAL A 82 7.70 3.36 14.72
CA VAL A 82 8.66 2.31 14.34
C VAL A 82 10.09 2.86 14.24
N PHE A 83 10.26 4.06 13.68
CA PHE A 83 11.58 4.70 13.59
C PHE A 83 12.06 5.26 14.93
N GLU A 84 11.17 5.87 15.71
CA GLU A 84 11.51 6.42 17.03
C GLU A 84 11.95 5.33 18.02
N GLU A 85 11.26 4.19 18.04
CA GLU A 85 11.61 3.02 18.86
C GLU A 85 12.96 2.40 18.43
N ASN A 86 13.34 2.58 17.17
CA ASN A 86 14.64 2.20 16.64
C ASN A 86 15.72 3.28 16.80
N GLU A 87 15.48 4.34 17.59
CA GLU A 87 16.42 5.45 17.79
C GLU A 87 16.81 6.16 16.48
N ILE A 88 15.92 6.17 15.48
CA ILE A 88 16.11 6.83 14.19
C ILE A 88 15.36 8.15 14.17
N THR A 89 16.05 9.22 13.78
CA THR A 89 15.43 10.54 13.66
C THR A 89 14.63 10.64 12.37
N VAL A 90 13.34 10.99 12.47
CA VAL A 90 12.49 11.29 11.31
C VAL A 90 12.56 12.80 11.00
N SER A 91 12.90 13.16 9.77
CA SER A 91 12.95 14.56 9.32
C SER A 91 12.00 14.79 8.14
N GLU A 92 11.26 15.90 8.15
CA GLU A 92 10.31 16.25 7.10
C GLU A 92 10.87 17.42 6.25
N PRO A 93 11.56 17.15 5.13
CA PRO A 93 12.13 18.20 4.29
C PRO A 93 11.05 18.94 3.49
N THR A 94 11.30 20.21 3.18
CA THR A 94 10.41 20.99 2.28
C THR A 94 10.50 20.52 0.81
N SER A 95 11.65 19.99 0.39
CA SER A 95 11.88 19.44 -0.95
C SER A 95 13.08 18.50 -0.95
N ILE A 96 13.07 17.51 -1.83
CA ILE A 96 14.15 16.54 -2.02
C ILE A 96 14.66 16.65 -3.46
N GLN A 97 15.96 16.86 -3.63
CA GLN A 97 16.63 16.95 -4.93
C GLN A 97 17.87 16.04 -4.92
N ILE A 98 17.67 14.75 -5.20
CA ILE A 98 18.73 13.75 -5.22
C ILE A 98 18.86 13.21 -6.65
N PRO A 99 20.10 13.09 -7.18
CA PRO A 99 20.31 12.72 -8.58
C PRO A 99 19.94 11.25 -8.89
N LEU A 100 19.95 10.37 -7.89
CA LEU A 100 19.56 8.97 -8.01
C LEU A 100 18.59 8.57 -6.90
N SER A 101 17.50 7.93 -7.28
CA SER A 101 16.44 7.47 -6.36
C SER A 101 16.11 6.01 -6.66
N PHE A 102 16.02 5.21 -5.60
CA PHE A 102 15.66 3.80 -5.65
C PHE A 102 14.46 3.56 -4.73
N ASN A 103 13.37 3.06 -5.29
CA ASN A 103 12.22 2.58 -4.53
C ASN A 103 12.47 1.11 -4.19
N GLU A 104 12.63 0.83 -2.90
CA GLU A 104 12.98 -0.49 -2.36
C GLU A 104 11.75 -1.32 -1.98
N GLY A 105 10.55 -0.74 -2.01
CA GLY A 105 9.33 -1.45 -1.70
C GLY A 105 8.10 -0.56 -1.56
N GLU A 106 6.95 -1.18 -1.79
CA GLU A 106 5.64 -0.53 -1.68
C GLU A 106 4.70 -1.38 -0.82
N LEU A 107 3.92 -0.72 0.04
CA LEU A 107 2.96 -1.36 0.94
C LEU A 107 1.68 -0.53 1.03
N PHE A 108 0.55 -1.18 1.33
CA PHE A 108 -0.70 -0.53 1.69
C PHE A 108 -0.92 -0.61 3.20
N PHE A 109 -1.28 0.50 3.83
CA PHE A 109 -1.63 0.53 5.25
C PHE A 109 -2.95 1.28 5.41
N PHE A 110 -4.03 0.57 5.72
CA PHE A 110 -5.37 1.18 5.85
C PHE A 110 -6.04 0.84 7.17
N THR A 111 -5.83 -0.38 7.67
CA THR A 111 -6.54 -0.94 8.82
C THR A 111 -5.59 -1.45 9.88
N GLU A 112 -6.10 -1.72 11.07
CA GLU A 112 -5.32 -2.34 12.14
C GLU A 112 -4.76 -3.73 11.76
N ASN A 113 -5.45 -4.47 10.88
CA ASN A 113 -4.98 -5.77 10.40
C ASN A 113 -3.69 -5.68 9.58
N ASP A 114 -3.44 -4.52 8.97
CA ASP A 114 -2.26 -4.27 8.13
C ASP A 114 -1.04 -3.85 8.98
N ARG A 115 -1.22 -3.64 10.30
CA ARG A 115 -0.18 -3.10 11.19
C ARG A 115 1.03 -4.03 11.30
N GLU A 116 0.81 -5.33 11.50
CA GLU A 116 1.90 -6.28 11.70
C GLU A 116 2.81 -6.36 10.47
N GLU A 117 2.19 -6.49 9.28
CA GLU A 117 2.90 -6.48 8.00
C GLU A 117 3.67 -5.15 7.79
N THR A 118 3.06 -4.02 8.15
CA THR A 118 3.70 -2.70 8.04
C THR A 118 4.93 -2.57 8.93
N ILE A 119 4.85 -3.06 10.17
CA ILE A 119 5.99 -3.02 11.10
C ILE A 119 7.12 -3.92 10.59
N GLU A 120 6.80 -5.12 10.10
CA GLU A 120 7.81 -6.04 9.55
C GLU A 120 8.49 -5.43 8.32
N PHE A 121 7.72 -4.89 7.39
CA PHE A 121 8.21 -4.22 6.19
C PHE A 121 9.17 -3.06 6.52
N LEU A 122 8.78 -2.19 7.46
CA LEU A 122 9.61 -1.07 7.91
C LEU A 122 10.88 -1.53 8.63
N SER A 123 10.79 -2.60 9.42
CA SER A 123 11.94 -3.17 10.12
C SER A 123 12.99 -3.71 9.15
N GLN A 124 12.54 -4.41 8.09
CA GLN A 124 13.42 -4.87 7.02
C GLN A 124 14.11 -3.71 6.30
N PHE A 125 13.35 -2.65 5.97
CA PHE A 125 13.94 -1.44 5.38
C PHE A 125 14.99 -0.79 6.28
N ILE A 126 14.72 -0.71 7.60
CA ILE A 126 15.67 -0.19 8.58
C ILE A 126 16.96 -1.01 8.58
N ASP A 127 16.85 -2.33 8.65
CA ASP A 127 18.01 -3.22 8.74
C ASP A 127 18.85 -3.25 7.44
N ASP A 128 18.18 -3.21 6.29
CA ASP A 128 18.85 -3.31 4.99
C ASP A 128 19.50 -2.00 4.54
N PHE A 129 18.80 -0.87 4.74
CA PHE A 129 19.17 0.41 4.15
C PHE A 129 19.57 1.47 5.16
N VAL A 130 18.90 1.56 6.31
CA VAL A 130 19.12 2.64 7.28
C VAL A 130 20.30 2.31 8.19
N LYS A 131 20.22 1.24 8.97
CA LYS A 131 21.29 0.82 9.87
C LYS A 131 22.27 -0.12 9.16
N PRO A 132 23.57 -0.11 9.53
CA PRO A 132 24.25 0.85 10.41
C PRO A 132 24.70 2.13 9.67
N ARG A 133 24.15 2.43 8.49
CA ARG A 133 24.67 3.47 7.57
C ARG A 133 24.24 4.89 7.97
N SER A 134 23.10 5.03 8.62
CA SER A 134 22.47 6.28 9.01
C SER A 134 21.65 6.10 10.29
N ASP A 135 21.45 7.21 10.99
CA ASP A 135 20.58 7.38 12.16
C ASP A 135 19.39 8.31 11.85
N ARG A 136 19.18 8.64 10.57
CA ARG A 136 18.14 9.58 10.13
C ARG A 136 17.45 9.10 8.84
N VAL A 137 16.14 9.27 8.82
CA VAL A 137 15.30 9.12 7.62
C VAL A 137 14.59 10.41 7.29
N PHE A 138 14.29 10.58 6.01
CA PHE A 138 13.47 11.66 5.48
C PHE A 138 12.09 11.12 5.17
N MET A 139 11.07 11.85 5.58
CA MET A 139 9.68 11.50 5.32
C MET A 139 9.03 12.61 4.51
N TRP A 140 8.41 12.26 3.40
CA TRP A 140 7.71 13.19 2.53
C TRP A 140 6.44 12.55 1.99
N GLN A 141 5.48 13.40 1.61
CA GLN A 141 4.18 12.96 1.13
C GLN A 141 4.04 13.27 -0.35
N GLU A 142 3.57 12.28 -1.10
CA GLU A 142 3.22 12.42 -2.51
C GLU A 142 1.86 11.77 -2.74
N GLU A 143 0.86 12.59 -3.07
CA GLU A 143 -0.53 12.15 -3.21
C GLU A 143 -1.03 11.43 -1.93
N ASN A 144 -1.38 10.14 -2.03
CA ASN A 144 -1.83 9.30 -0.92
C ASN A 144 -0.69 8.50 -0.27
N ASN A 145 0.54 8.66 -0.76
CA ASN A 145 1.70 7.90 -0.33
C ASN A 145 2.53 8.68 0.68
N LEU A 146 2.91 7.99 1.75
CA LEU A 146 3.95 8.39 2.66
C LEU A 146 5.26 7.72 2.23
N ASN A 147 6.21 8.50 1.76
CA ASN A 147 7.52 8.02 1.39
C ASN A 147 8.48 8.21 2.56
N ILE A 148 9.25 7.18 2.88
CA ILE A 148 10.32 7.24 3.88
C ILE A 148 11.62 6.76 3.26
N GLY A 149 12.68 7.56 3.35
CA GLY A 149 13.94 7.25 2.69
C GLY A 149 15.18 7.69 3.47
N THR A 150 16.30 7.05 3.17
CA THR A 150 17.63 7.45 3.67
C THR A 150 18.53 7.83 2.50
N ILE A 151 19.46 8.73 2.76
CA ILE A 151 20.39 9.25 1.76
C ILE A 151 21.80 8.89 2.18
N TYR A 152 22.56 8.28 1.28
CA TYR A 152 23.99 8.09 1.45
C TYR A 152 24.74 8.33 0.14
N VAL A 153 26.05 8.45 0.26
CA VAL A 153 26.93 8.73 -0.88
C VAL A 153 27.70 7.47 -1.22
N LYS A 154 27.53 6.99 -2.45
CA LYS A 154 28.24 5.83 -3.00
C LYS A 154 28.99 6.25 -4.25
N ASP A 155 30.29 5.97 -4.28
CA ASP A 155 31.19 6.36 -5.38
C ASP A 155 31.13 7.87 -5.73
N GLY A 156 30.82 8.72 -4.75
CA GLY A 156 30.70 10.18 -4.91
C GLY A 156 29.34 10.66 -5.44
N ILE A 157 28.38 9.76 -5.63
CA ILE A 157 27.02 10.06 -6.06
C ILE A 157 26.08 9.92 -4.87
N SER A 158 25.22 10.92 -4.66
CA SER A 158 24.17 10.85 -3.64
C SER A 158 23.02 10.00 -4.15
N GLU A 159 22.65 8.97 -3.39
CA GLU A 159 21.56 8.04 -3.69
C GLU A 159 20.53 8.14 -2.56
N ILE A 160 19.25 8.21 -2.90
CA ILE A 160 18.15 8.04 -1.95
C ILE A 160 17.54 6.66 -2.14
N HIS A 161 17.46 5.90 -1.05
CA HIS A 161 16.77 4.62 -0.99
C HIS A 161 15.54 4.80 -0.12
N TYR A 162 14.37 4.48 -0.65
CA TYR A 162 13.11 4.77 0.02
C TYR A 162 12.07 3.69 -0.19
N VAL A 163 11.13 3.63 0.75
CA VAL A 163 9.91 2.85 0.64
C VAL A 163 8.71 3.76 0.54
N SER A 164 7.65 3.28 -0.10
CA SER A 164 6.39 4.00 -0.26
C SER A 164 5.25 3.26 0.43
N ILE A 165 4.52 3.94 1.31
CA ILE A 165 3.37 3.36 2.00
C ILE A 165 2.13 4.16 1.62
N GLU A 166 1.18 3.51 0.95
CA GLU A 166 -0.12 4.13 0.68
C GLU A 166 -0.92 4.17 1.98
N VAL A 167 -1.09 5.39 2.50
CA VAL A 167 -1.81 5.65 3.76
C VAL A 167 -3.20 6.23 3.50
N GLY A 168 -3.69 6.20 2.26
CA GLY A 168 -5.03 6.67 1.91
C GLY A 168 -5.25 8.16 2.11
N THR A 169 -6.52 8.56 2.00
CA THR A 169 -6.99 9.94 2.19
C THR A 169 -7.44 10.19 3.62
#